data_AF-A0A888W6R4-F1
#
_entry.id   AF-A0A888W6R4-F1
#
_cell.length_a   1.000
_cell.length_b   1.000
_cell.length_c   1.000
_cell.angle_alpha   90.00
_cell.angle_beta   90.00
_cell.angle_gamma   90.00
#
_symmetry.space_group_name_H-M   'P 1'
#
loop_
_entity.id
_entity.type
_entity.pdbx_description
1 polymer ?
#
loop_
_entity_poly.entity_id
_entity_poly.type
_entity_poly.pdbx_seq_one_letter_code
_entity_poly.pdbx_strand_id
1 'polypeptide(L)'
;ESLAHKSPLLLEMNPVHKKVPVLIHNGKPVSESNIIVQYIDDTWQNSSPPLLPSDPYLKAQARFWADFIDNKVRFSGIWRTKGEEQERAKKEFVDLLKVLEGQLGDKPYLVGESFGYVDIMLIPFSGYFYALETIGKMDIE
;
A
#
# COMPACT_ATOMS: atom_id res chain seq x y z
N GLU A 1 -14.24 -4.99 -11.32
CA GLU A 1 -15.12 -5.04 -10.12
C GLU A 1 -15.77 -3.68 -9.93
N SER A 2 -17.06 -3.62 -9.56
CA SER A 2 -17.74 -2.37 -9.24
C SER A 2 -17.85 -2.24 -7.72
N LEU A 3 -17.31 -1.16 -7.15
CA LEU A 3 -17.32 -1.00 -5.69
C LEU A 3 -18.70 -0.64 -5.13
N ALA A 4 -19.57 -0.05 -5.96
CA ALA A 4 -20.96 0.24 -5.61
C ALA A 4 -21.87 -0.99 -5.78
N HIS A 5 -21.56 -1.86 -6.74
CA HIS A 5 -22.35 -3.06 -7.05
C HIS A 5 -21.42 -4.28 -7.09
N LYS A 6 -21.04 -4.76 -5.90
CA LYS A 6 -20.07 -5.85 -5.73
C LYS A 6 -20.56 -7.14 -6.39
N SER A 7 -19.68 -7.79 -7.14
CA SER A 7 -19.99 -9.06 -7.81
C SER A 7 -20.32 -10.18 -6.80
N PRO A 8 -21.19 -11.16 -7.17
CA PRO A 8 -21.43 -12.34 -6.34
C PRO A 8 -20.14 -13.09 -6.00
N LEU A 9 -19.21 -13.18 -6.97
CA LEU A 9 -17.91 -13.82 -6.77
C LEU A 9 -17.09 -13.14 -5.65
N LEU A 10 -17.05 -11.81 -5.60
CA LEU A 10 -16.36 -11.10 -4.52
C LEU A 10 -16.99 -11.39 -3.15
N LEU A 11 -18.33 -11.42 -3.08
CA LEU A 11 -19.04 -11.69 -1.83
C LEU A 11 -18.85 -13.12 -1.34
N GLU A 12 -18.70 -14.08 -2.27
CA GLU A 12 -18.37 -15.46 -1.97
C GLU A 12 -16.91 -15.63 -1.54
N MET A 13 -15.97 -14.99 -2.24
CA MET A 13 -14.53 -15.20 -2.05
C MET A 13 -13.94 -14.38 -0.89
N ASN A 14 -14.57 -13.27 -0.51
CA ASN A 14 -14.24 -12.49 0.68
C ASN A 14 -15.52 -12.13 1.46
N PRO A 15 -16.18 -13.10 2.13
CA PRO A 15 -17.44 -12.86 2.80
C PRO A 15 -17.30 -11.98 4.05
N VAL A 16 -16.11 -11.94 4.65
CA VAL A 16 -15.82 -11.17 5.88
C VAL A 16 -15.76 -9.68 5.58
N HIS A 17 -14.83 -9.26 4.71
CA HIS A 17 -14.61 -7.83 4.45
C HIS A 17 -15.35 -7.33 3.21
N LYS A 18 -15.66 -8.23 2.26
CA LYS A 18 -16.32 -7.89 0.98
C LYS A 18 -15.55 -6.79 0.25
N LYS A 19 -14.23 -6.79 0.33
CA LYS A 19 -13.33 -5.77 -0.24
C LYS A 19 -12.39 -6.40 -1.25
N VAL A 20 -11.97 -5.58 -2.20
CA VAL A 20 -10.84 -5.87 -3.09
C VAL A 20 -9.55 -5.30 -2.47
N PRO A 21 -8.37 -5.84 -2.85
CA PRO A 21 -8.17 -7.00 -3.74
C PRO A 21 -8.48 -8.36 -3.07
N VAL A 22 -8.82 -9.35 -3.90
CA VAL A 22 -8.87 -10.77 -3.53
C VAL A 22 -8.11 -11.53 -4.61
N LEU A 23 -7.09 -12.28 -4.22
CA LEU A 23 -6.39 -13.21 -5.10
C LEU A 23 -7.07 -14.58 -5.00
N ILE A 24 -7.47 -15.17 -6.13
CA ILE A 24 -8.02 -16.53 -6.17
C ILE A 24 -6.98 -17.43 -6.83
N HIS A 25 -6.31 -18.27 -6.04
CA HIS A 25 -5.30 -19.20 -6.55
C HIS A 25 -5.78 -20.64 -6.32
N ASN A 26 -5.95 -21.41 -7.41
CA ASN A 26 -6.47 -22.78 -7.37
C ASN A 26 -7.82 -22.90 -6.63
N GLY A 27 -8.71 -21.95 -6.89
CA GLY A 27 -10.04 -21.89 -6.26
C GLY A 27 -10.02 -21.46 -4.78
N LYS A 28 -8.87 -21.11 -4.22
CA LYS A 28 -8.73 -20.67 -2.82
C LYS A 28 -8.52 -19.15 -2.76
N PRO A 29 -9.36 -18.41 -2.02
CA PRO A 29 -9.20 -16.97 -1.90
C PRO A 29 -8.13 -16.59 -0.86
N VAL A 30 -7.36 -15.55 -1.18
CA VAL A 30 -6.47 -14.83 -0.27
C VAL A 30 -6.88 -13.35 -0.33
N SER A 31 -7.19 -12.77 0.83
CA SER A 31 -7.67 -11.39 0.97
C SER A 31 -6.63 -10.52 1.69
N GLU A 32 -6.80 -9.20 1.60
CA GLU A 32 -5.89 -8.16 2.08
C GLU A 32 -4.60 -8.06 1.25
N SER A 33 -4.29 -6.88 0.72
CA SER A 33 -3.18 -6.64 -0.21
C SER A 33 -1.83 -7.06 0.37
N ASN A 34 -1.56 -6.68 1.62
CA ASN A 34 -0.33 -7.00 2.35
C ASN A 34 -0.14 -8.51 2.56
N ILE A 35 -1.23 -9.25 2.81
CA ILE A 35 -1.22 -10.72 2.93
C ILE A 35 -1.06 -11.37 1.56
N ILE A 36 -1.75 -10.86 0.53
CA ILE A 36 -1.65 -11.35 -0.85
C ILE A 36 -0.21 -11.27 -1.36
N VAL A 37 0.49 -10.16 -1.14
CA VAL A 37 1.88 -10.00 -1.59
C VAL A 37 2.82 -10.98 -0.88
N GLN A 38 2.65 -11.19 0.42
CA GLN A 38 3.44 -12.21 1.14
C GLN A 38 3.12 -13.63 0.67
N TYR A 39 1.84 -13.94 0.40
CA TYR A 39 1.45 -15.23 -0.17
C TYR A 39 2.10 -15.47 -1.53
N ILE A 40 2.19 -14.44 -2.37
CA ILE A 40 2.91 -14.52 -3.65
C ILE A 40 4.40 -14.81 -3.40
N ASP A 41 5.04 -14.05 -2.50
CA ASP A 41 6.45 -14.26 -2.16
C ASP A 41 6.72 -15.70 -1.68
N ASP A 42 5.85 -16.23 -0.82
CA ASP A 42 5.95 -17.58 -0.27
C ASP A 42 5.65 -18.69 -1.30
N THR A 43 4.78 -18.42 -2.27
CA THR A 43 4.37 -19.42 -3.27
C THR A 43 5.39 -19.60 -4.38
N TRP A 44 6.12 -18.53 -4.75
CA TRP A 44 7.04 -18.51 -5.90
C TRP A 44 8.51 -18.27 -5.54
N GLN A 45 8.93 -18.64 -4.32
CA GLN A 45 10.29 -18.46 -3.79
C GLN A 45 11.43 -18.97 -4.72
N ASN A 46 11.16 -20.01 -5.53
CA ASN A 46 12.16 -20.63 -6.41
C ASN A 46 12.15 -20.10 -7.85
N SER A 47 11.24 -19.18 -8.18
CA SER A 47 11.02 -18.70 -9.55
C SER A 47 11.31 -17.21 -9.73
N SER A 48 11.58 -16.47 -8.66
CA SER A 48 11.82 -15.03 -8.68
C SER A 48 12.64 -14.58 -7.46
N PRO A 49 13.30 -13.40 -7.52
CA PRO A 49 13.92 -12.81 -6.34
C PRO A 49 12.89 -12.58 -5.21
N PRO A 50 13.28 -12.77 -3.94
CA PRO A 50 12.37 -12.62 -2.82
C PRO A 50 11.99 -11.15 -2.61
N LEU A 51 10.72 -10.90 -2.27
CA LEU A 51 10.21 -9.58 -1.93
C LEU A 51 10.51 -9.21 -0.47
N LEU A 52 10.48 -10.19 0.43
CA LEU A 52 10.88 -10.03 1.82
C LEU A 52 12.36 -10.39 2.02
N PRO A 53 13.10 -9.62 2.84
CA PRO A 53 14.45 -10.00 3.27
C PRO A 53 14.47 -11.36 3.98
N SER A 54 15.55 -12.12 3.83
CA SER A 54 15.74 -13.38 4.56
C SER A 54 16.07 -13.15 6.04
N ASP A 55 16.83 -12.09 6.34
CA ASP A 55 17.18 -11.69 7.71
C ASP A 55 15.92 -11.40 8.54
N PRO A 56 15.77 -12.02 9.73
CA PRO A 56 14.57 -11.86 10.55
C PRO A 56 14.29 -10.41 10.98
N TYR A 57 15.33 -9.62 11.27
CA TYR A 57 15.16 -8.24 11.71
C TYR A 57 14.71 -7.36 10.56
N LEU A 58 15.36 -7.44 9.40
CA LEU A 58 14.95 -6.70 8.20
C LEU A 58 13.56 -7.11 7.73
N LYS A 59 13.19 -8.40 7.84
CA LYS A 59 11.84 -8.88 7.56
C LYS A 59 10.81 -8.26 8.51
N ALA A 60 11.12 -8.14 9.80
CA ALA A 60 10.25 -7.47 10.77
C ALA A 60 10.10 -5.97 10.44
N GLN A 61 11.20 -5.30 10.07
CA GLN A 61 11.17 -3.90 9.63
C GLN A 61 10.32 -3.71 8.36
N ALA A 62 10.43 -4.62 7.39
CA ALA A 62 9.62 -4.58 6.18
C ALA A 62 8.12 -4.71 6.50
N ARG A 63 7.75 -5.63 7.40
CA ARG A 63 6.37 -5.79 7.84
C ARG A 63 5.83 -4.57 8.58
N PHE A 64 6.64 -3.97 9.45
CA PHE A 64 6.28 -2.74 10.17
C PHE A 64 5.99 -1.59 9.20
N TRP A 65 6.88 -1.33 8.25
CA TRP A 65 6.69 -0.21 7.32
C TRP A 65 5.54 -0.44 6.34
N ALA A 66 5.31 -1.67 5.90
CA ALA A 66 4.14 -2.01 5.10
C ALA A 66 2.82 -1.79 5.87
N ASP A 67 2.76 -2.19 7.14
CA ASP A 67 1.60 -1.92 8.01
C ASP A 67 1.39 -0.42 8.25
N PHE A 68 2.49 0.32 8.49
CA PHE A 68 2.45 1.78 8.61
C PHE A 68 1.84 2.40 7.35
N ILE A 69 2.30 2.01 6.17
CA ILE A 69 1.79 2.49 4.88
C ILE A 69 0.30 2.18 4.73
N ASP A 70 -0.10 0.92 4.92
CA ASP A 70 -1.49 0.47 4.73
C ASP A 70 -2.46 1.19 5.68
N ASN A 71 -2.03 1.43 6.92
CA ASN A 71 -2.85 2.09 7.94
C ASN A 71 -2.87 3.62 7.82
N LYS A 72 -1.79 4.24 7.34
CA LYS A 72 -1.61 5.71 7.42
C LYS A 72 -1.72 6.42 6.07
N VAL A 73 -1.34 5.80 4.96
CA VAL A 73 -1.44 6.43 3.64
C VAL A 73 -2.91 6.45 3.19
N ARG A 74 -3.60 7.57 3.45
CA ARG A 74 -5.01 7.75 3.08
C ARG A 74 -5.26 9.11 2.44
N PHE A 75 -5.55 9.12 1.15
CA PHE A 75 -5.92 10.35 0.42
C PHE A 75 -7.38 10.73 0.56
N SER A 76 -8.22 9.84 1.10
CA SER A 76 -9.67 10.04 1.05
C SER A 76 -10.14 11.34 1.71
N GLY A 77 -9.44 11.83 2.73
CA GLY A 77 -9.71 13.13 3.36
C GLY A 77 -9.49 14.28 2.40
N ILE A 78 -8.42 14.24 1.59
CA ILE A 78 -8.08 15.27 0.60
C ILE A 78 -9.17 15.38 -0.47
N TRP A 79 -9.79 14.26 -0.85
CA TRP A 79 -10.84 14.22 -1.87
C TRP A 79 -12.25 14.50 -1.36
N ARG A 80 -12.55 14.09 -0.12
CA ARG A 80 -13.92 14.04 0.40
C ARG A 80 -14.29 15.23 1.28
N THR A 81 -13.31 16.03 1.70
CA THR A 81 -13.51 17.14 2.63
C THR A 81 -13.18 18.48 1.97
N LYS A 82 -13.52 19.59 2.64
CA LYS A 82 -13.27 20.98 2.16
C LYS A 82 -12.85 21.88 3.32
N GLY A 83 -12.24 23.02 2.99
CA GLY A 83 -11.85 24.02 3.98
C GLY A 83 -10.78 23.49 4.93
N GLU A 84 -10.88 23.85 6.21
CA GLU A 84 -9.88 23.51 7.23
C GLU A 84 -9.61 22.00 7.37
N GLU A 85 -10.63 21.17 7.20
CA GLU A 85 -10.46 19.71 7.29
C GLU A 85 -9.62 19.16 6.12
N GLN A 86 -9.80 19.72 4.92
CA GLN A 86 -9.02 19.34 3.76
C GLN A 86 -7.56 19.77 3.92
N GLU A 87 -7.33 21.00 4.38
CA GLU A 87 -5.98 21.52 4.62
C GLU A 87 -5.24 20.71 5.72
N ARG A 88 -5.95 20.27 6.77
CA ARG A 88 -5.38 19.34 7.75
C ARG A 88 -4.99 18.01 7.12
N ALA A 89 -5.87 17.42 6.29
CA ALA A 89 -5.57 16.15 5.62
C ALA A 89 -4.37 16.25 4.66
N LYS A 90 -4.21 17.39 3.95
CA LYS A 90 -3.03 17.66 3.13
C LYS A 90 -1.75 17.70 3.97
N LYS A 91 -1.78 18.44 5.08
CA LYS A 91 -0.63 18.55 5.99
C LYS A 91 -0.24 17.18 6.55
N GLU A 92 -1.21 16.41 7.05
CA GLU A 92 -0.98 15.05 7.57
C GLU A 92 -0.36 14.14 6.51
N PHE A 93 -0.79 14.27 5.25
CA PHE A 93 -0.22 13.50 4.14
C PHE A 93 1.23 13.90 3.83
N VAL A 94 1.55 15.20 3.79
CA VAL A 94 2.93 15.69 3.60
C VAL A 94 3.83 15.25 4.76
N ASP A 95 3.36 15.34 6.00
CA ASP A 95 4.12 14.90 7.18
C ASP A 95 4.39 13.39 7.12
N LEU A 96 3.45 12.60 6.60
CA LEU A 96 3.66 11.19 6.35
C LEU A 96 4.70 10.93 5.25
N LEU A 97 4.69 11.69 4.15
CA LEU A 97 5.71 11.55 3.10
C LEU A 97 7.10 11.82 3.66
N LYS A 98 7.26 12.85 4.49
CA LYS A 98 8.54 13.15 5.17
C LYS A 98 9.04 12.02 6.06
N VAL A 99 8.13 11.30 6.74
CA VAL A 99 8.51 10.11 7.52
C VAL A 99 9.04 9.00 6.61
N LEU A 100 8.39 8.77 5.46
CA LEU A 100 8.83 7.77 4.49
C LEU A 100 10.14 8.17 3.79
N GLU A 101 10.31 9.44 3.46
CA GLU A 101 11.57 10.00 2.94
C GLU A 101 12.71 9.85 3.96
N GLY A 102 12.45 10.14 5.24
CA GLY A 102 13.43 9.90 6.31
C GLY A 102 13.80 8.42 6.46
N GLN A 103 12.83 7.51 6.28
CA GLN A 103 13.10 6.07 6.26
C GLN A 103 13.91 5.65 5.03
N LEU A 104 13.63 6.24 3.87
CA LEU A 104 14.39 5.98 2.65
C LEU A 104 15.84 6.48 2.79
N GLY A 105 16.03 7.70 3.30
CA GLY A 105 17.33 8.33 3.39
C GLY A 105 18.03 8.34 2.03
N ASP A 106 19.32 8.00 2.00
CA ASP A 106 20.11 7.89 0.76
C ASP A 106 20.00 6.50 0.09
N LYS A 107 19.14 5.62 0.60
CA LYS A 107 19.00 4.26 0.05
C LYS A 107 18.16 4.28 -1.22
N PRO A 108 18.40 3.34 -2.17
CA PRO A 108 17.56 3.22 -3.35
C PRO A 108 16.17 2.63 -3.08
N TYR A 109 15.98 1.95 -1.93
CA TYR A 109 14.73 1.28 -1.55
C TYR A 109 14.46 1.44 -0.04
N LEU A 110 13.18 1.34 0.38
CA LEU A 110 12.79 1.65 1.76
C LEU A 110 13.42 0.71 2.79
N VAL A 111 13.49 -0.59 2.47
CA VAL A 111 14.06 -1.62 3.34
C VAL A 111 14.91 -2.60 2.53
N GLY A 112 16.18 -2.73 2.91
CA GLY A 112 17.15 -3.58 2.21
C GLY A 112 17.87 -2.84 1.07
N GLU A 113 18.47 -3.61 0.17
CA GLU A 113 19.33 -3.11 -0.93
C GLU A 113 18.68 -3.27 -2.32
N SER A 114 17.48 -3.85 -2.38
CA SER A 114 16.75 -4.17 -3.61
C SER A 114 15.27 -3.85 -3.46
N PHE A 115 14.58 -3.63 -4.58
CA PHE A 115 13.13 -3.46 -4.62
C PHE A 115 12.44 -4.63 -3.93
N GLY A 116 11.55 -4.33 -2.97
CA GLY A 116 10.94 -5.36 -2.14
C GLY A 116 9.53 -5.03 -1.66
N TYR A 117 9.13 -5.75 -0.62
CA TYR A 117 7.77 -5.74 -0.09
C TYR A 117 7.25 -4.33 0.25
N VAL A 118 8.06 -3.50 0.92
CA VAL A 118 7.63 -2.15 1.32
C VAL A 118 7.46 -1.23 0.11
N ASP A 119 8.35 -1.35 -0.88
CA ASP A 119 8.28 -0.55 -2.10
C ASP A 119 7.02 -0.91 -2.91
N ILE A 120 6.65 -2.19 -2.97
CA ILE A 120 5.38 -2.65 -3.56
C ILE A 120 4.17 -2.06 -2.85
N MET A 121 4.22 -1.94 -1.53
CA MET A 121 3.13 -1.36 -0.76
C MET A 121 3.02 0.16 -0.95
N LEU A 122 4.13 0.86 -1.21
CA LEU A 122 4.12 2.31 -1.41
C LEU A 122 3.88 2.74 -2.86
N ILE A 123 4.54 2.10 -3.83
CA ILE A 123 4.62 2.61 -5.21
C ILE A 123 3.27 2.85 -5.90
N PRO A 124 2.18 2.09 -5.66
CA PRO A 124 0.88 2.37 -6.30
C PRO A 124 0.34 3.75 -5.95
N PHE A 125 0.77 4.32 -4.82
CA PHE A 125 0.35 5.64 -4.38
C PHE A 125 0.93 6.78 -5.22
N SER A 126 2.09 6.59 -5.85
CA SER A 126 2.68 7.56 -6.78
C SER A 126 1.73 7.90 -7.94
N GLY A 127 0.90 6.95 -8.37
CA GLY A 127 -0.11 7.16 -9.43
C GLY A 127 -1.18 8.19 -9.07
N TYR A 128 -1.32 8.55 -7.80
CA TYR A 128 -2.24 9.60 -7.34
C TYR A 128 -1.60 10.99 -7.23
N PHE A 129 -0.27 11.13 -7.34
CA PHE A 129 0.41 12.41 -7.06
C PHE A 129 -0.06 13.51 -8.01
N TYR A 130 -0.15 13.21 -9.31
CA TYR A 130 -0.68 14.17 -10.28
C TYR A 130 -2.12 14.62 -9.96
N ALA A 131 -2.97 13.70 -9.50
CA ALA A 131 -4.30 14.06 -9.06
C ALA A 131 -4.22 14.96 -7.83
N LEU A 132 -3.39 14.62 -6.84
CA LEU A 132 -3.23 15.38 -5.59
C LEU A 132 -2.80 16.82 -5.85
N GLU A 133 -1.90 17.03 -6.81
CA GLU A 133 -1.52 18.36 -7.28
C GLU A 133 -2.69 19.07 -7.97
N THR A 134 -3.28 18.45 -9.00
CA THR A 134 -4.23 19.14 -9.88
C THR A 134 -5.62 19.33 -9.29
N ILE A 135 -6.15 18.29 -8.64
CA ILE A 135 -7.49 18.27 -8.05
C ILE A 135 -7.40 18.59 -6.56
N GLY A 136 -6.41 18.01 -5.88
CA GLY A 136 -6.20 18.23 -4.45
C GLY A 136 -5.62 19.61 -4.16
N LYS A 137 -5.02 20.29 -5.15
CA LYS A 137 -4.30 21.56 -4.97
C LYS A 137 -3.25 21.44 -3.86
N MET A 138 -2.50 20.35 -3.90
CA MET A 138 -1.35 20.13 -3.04
C MET A 138 -0.09 20.61 -3.74
N ASP A 139 0.80 21.21 -2.96
CA ASP A 139 2.19 21.38 -3.34
C ASP A 139 2.95 20.19 -2.77
N ILE A 140 3.51 19.35 -3.64
CA ILE A 140 4.21 18.10 -3.27
C ILE A 140 5.74 18.30 -3.38
N GLU A 141 6.20 19.42 -3.93
CA GLU A 141 7.62 19.80 -4.00
C GLU A 141 8.14 20.50 -2.73
#